data_AF-I3KP46-F1
#
_entry.id   AF-I3KP46-F1
#
_cell.length_a   1.000
_cell.length_b   1.000
_cell.length_c   1.000
_cell.angle_alpha   90.00
_cell.angle_beta   90.00
_cell.angle_gamma   90.00
#
_symmetry.space_group_name_H-M   'P 1'
#
loop_
_entity.id
_entity.type
_entity.pdbx_description
1 polymer ?
#
loop_
_entity_poly.entity_id
_entity_poly.type
_entity_poly.pdbx_seq_one_letter_code
_entity_poly.pdbx_strand_id
1 'polypeptide(L)'
;MKTVLLLSALLYAALAVPAEDNHEASAQEFEGADKPQSRFSFCPDGWFSYGSRCFKFINSPKSWISAEEYCNSLGGNLASVANPREYSFLQQMTQTAGRTTAWLGGFRLQNQWLWIDREGFYYTNWYSQSSSSTYSCLYLQSAYGWSNTQCTCSYPFICSKNPFGC
;
A
#
# COMPACT_ATOMS: atom_id res chain seq x y z
N MET A 1 -34.01 -59.21 -8.27
CA MET A 1 -35.31 -59.36 -7.57
C MET A 1 -35.46 -58.20 -6.58
N LYS A 2 -36.70 -57.76 -6.27
CA LYS A 2 -37.05 -56.49 -5.58
C LYS A 2 -36.84 -55.29 -6.52
N THR A 3 -37.70 -55.02 -7.51
CA THR A 3 -39.18 -54.83 -7.56
C THR A 3 -39.60 -53.43 -7.08
N VAL A 4 -40.18 -52.65 -7.99
CA VAL A 4 -40.73 -51.29 -7.81
C VAL A 4 -42.19 -51.37 -7.39
N LEU A 5 -42.66 -50.47 -6.52
CA LEU A 5 -44.08 -50.11 -6.38
C LEU A 5 -44.24 -48.60 -6.13
N LEU A 6 -45.21 -48.02 -6.83
CA LEU A 6 -45.68 -46.62 -6.78
C LEU A 6 -47.15 -46.60 -6.30
N LEU A 7 -47.73 -45.39 -6.18
CA LEU A 7 -49.15 -45.06 -5.87
C LEU A 7 -49.47 -45.10 -4.36
N SER A 8 -50.32 -44.24 -3.77
CA SER A 8 -51.27 -43.20 -4.26
C SER A 8 -51.43 -42.10 -3.18
N ALA A 9 -51.45 -40.78 -3.47
CA ALA A 9 -52.63 -39.91 -3.74
C ALA A 9 -53.65 -39.81 -2.55
N LEU A 10 -54.34 -38.69 -2.24
CA LEU A 10 -54.84 -37.51 -2.98
C LEU A 10 -54.89 -36.22 -2.10
N LEU A 11 -55.43 -35.11 -2.65
CA LEU A 11 -55.90 -33.84 -1.99
C LEU A 11 -54.79 -32.84 -1.55
N TYR A 12 -55.03 -31.53 -1.36
CA TYR A 12 -56.22 -30.67 -1.59
C TYR A 12 -55.88 -29.50 -2.54
N ALA A 13 -56.90 -28.81 -3.07
CA ALA A 13 -56.75 -27.87 -4.20
C ALA A 13 -56.68 -26.37 -3.81
N ALA A 14 -56.02 -25.61 -4.69
CA ALA A 14 -56.31 -24.25 -5.15
C ALA A 14 -56.76 -23.16 -4.15
N LEU A 15 -55.98 -22.07 -4.11
CA LEU A 15 -56.50 -20.72 -4.36
C LEU A 15 -55.54 -19.97 -5.29
N ALA A 16 -56.10 -19.28 -6.29
CA ALA A 16 -55.35 -18.39 -7.18
C ALA A 16 -55.30 -16.98 -6.59
N VAL A 17 -54.21 -16.26 -6.86
CA VAL A 17 -54.07 -14.80 -6.61
C VAL A 17 -53.57 -14.18 -7.93
N PRO A 18 -54.14 -13.04 -8.38
CA PRO A 18 -53.93 -12.53 -9.74
C PRO A 18 -52.62 -11.73 -9.93
N ALA A 19 -52.45 -11.24 -11.16
CA ALA A 19 -51.25 -10.63 -11.71
C ALA A 19 -51.04 -9.14 -11.35
N GLU A 20 -50.00 -8.56 -11.99
CA GLU A 20 -49.54 -7.16 -11.94
C GLU A 20 -48.71 -6.85 -10.68
N ASP A 21 -47.51 -6.28 -10.78
CA ASP A 21 -47.15 -5.16 -11.65
C ASP A 21 -45.88 -5.39 -12.52
N ASN A 22 -45.83 -4.71 -13.67
CA ASN A 22 -44.70 -4.75 -14.61
C ASN A 22 -43.68 -3.67 -14.24
N HIS A 23 -42.54 -4.06 -13.68
CA HIS A 23 -41.37 -3.17 -13.60
C HIS A 23 -40.37 -3.49 -14.71
N GLU A 24 -40.72 -2.96 -15.88
CA GLU A 24 -39.84 -2.75 -17.01
C GLU A 24 -38.67 -1.86 -16.59
N ALA A 25 -37.52 -2.47 -16.32
CA ALA A 25 -36.28 -1.78 -15.99
C ALA A 25 -35.73 -1.12 -17.26
N SER A 26 -36.19 0.09 -17.55
CA SER A 26 -35.75 0.87 -18.69
C SER A 26 -34.25 1.19 -18.59
N ALA A 27 -33.52 0.91 -19.67
CA ALA A 27 -32.15 1.37 -19.80
C ALA A 27 -32.16 2.88 -20.00
N GLN A 28 -31.66 3.65 -19.03
CA GLN A 28 -31.41 5.08 -19.18
C GLN A 28 -29.91 5.31 -19.23
N GLU A 29 -29.41 5.67 -20.42
CA GLU A 29 -28.07 6.22 -20.60
C GLU A 29 -28.05 7.63 -20.01
N PHE A 30 -27.31 7.81 -18.91
CA PHE A 30 -27.03 9.13 -18.35
C PHE A 30 -25.59 9.54 -18.68
N GLU A 31 -25.44 10.37 -19.70
CA GLU A 31 -24.19 11.06 -19.98
C GLU A 31 -23.91 12.11 -18.90
N GLY A 32 -22.71 12.05 -18.30
CA GLY A 32 -22.01 13.22 -17.77
C GLY A 32 -22.59 13.97 -16.54
N ALA A 33 -22.49 13.38 -15.35
CA ALA A 33 -22.28 14.13 -14.10
C ALA A 33 -21.58 13.24 -13.06
N ASP A 34 -20.77 13.85 -12.18
CA ASP A 34 -19.87 13.17 -11.23
C ASP A 34 -20.38 11.85 -10.64
N LYS A 35 -19.66 10.76 -10.96
CA LYS A 35 -19.78 9.49 -10.27
C LYS A 35 -19.62 9.74 -8.76
N PRO A 36 -20.53 9.25 -7.89
CA PRO A 36 -20.33 9.30 -6.45
C PRO A 36 -19.10 8.47 -6.08
N GLN A 37 -17.94 9.13 -5.99
CA GLN A 37 -16.70 8.45 -5.65
C GLN A 37 -16.83 7.95 -4.21
N SER A 38 -16.57 6.66 -4.01
CA SER A 38 -16.64 6.03 -2.69
C SER A 38 -15.73 6.80 -1.74
N ARG A 39 -16.30 7.39 -0.68
CA ARG A 39 -15.62 8.26 0.31
C ARG A 39 -14.57 7.56 1.19
N PHE A 40 -14.03 6.44 0.73
CA PHE A 40 -12.97 5.66 1.36
C PHE A 40 -11.86 5.33 0.36
N SER A 41 -11.47 6.32 -0.46
CA SER A 41 -10.13 6.32 -1.06
C SER A 41 -9.12 6.49 0.08
N PHE A 42 -8.52 5.38 0.49
CA PHE A 42 -7.60 5.32 1.63
C PHE A 42 -6.28 6.06 1.34
N CYS A 43 -5.86 6.08 0.08
CA CYS A 43 -4.63 6.72 -0.37
C CYS A 43 -4.90 7.60 -1.60
N PRO A 44 -4.28 8.78 -1.73
CA PRO A 44 -4.42 9.63 -2.92
C PRO A 44 -3.91 8.95 -4.19
N ASP A 45 -4.28 9.50 -5.35
CA ASP A 45 -3.96 8.87 -6.64
C ASP A 45 -2.46 8.60 -6.86
N GLY A 46 -2.19 7.39 -7.36
CA GLY A 46 -0.84 6.88 -7.56
C GLY A 46 -0.04 6.64 -6.27
N TRP A 47 -0.69 6.56 -5.11
CA TRP A 47 -0.14 5.95 -3.89
C TRP A 47 -0.72 4.54 -3.71
N PHE A 48 0.08 3.62 -3.19
CA PHE A 48 -0.33 2.26 -2.88
C PHE A 48 -0.56 2.12 -1.37
N SER A 49 -1.66 1.48 -0.97
CA SER A 49 -1.95 1.19 0.43
C SER A 49 -1.22 -0.07 0.89
N TYR A 50 -0.71 -0.04 2.13
CA TYR A 50 -0.28 -1.23 2.86
C TYR A 50 -0.55 -1.05 4.34
N GLY A 51 -1.32 -1.97 4.94
CA GLY A 51 -1.81 -1.80 6.30
C GLY A 51 -2.61 -0.50 6.43
N SER A 52 -2.26 0.34 7.41
CA SER A 52 -2.86 1.67 7.62
C SER A 52 -2.08 2.82 6.96
N ARG A 53 -1.11 2.54 6.09
CA ARG A 53 -0.19 3.52 5.51
C ARG A 53 -0.31 3.59 3.99
N CYS A 54 0.05 4.75 3.43
CA CYS A 54 0.16 4.99 1.99
C CYS A 54 1.61 5.15 1.60
N PHE A 55 2.03 4.52 0.49
CA PHE A 55 3.40 4.55 -0.02
C PHE A 55 3.46 4.94 -1.50
N LYS A 56 4.52 5.66 -1.91
CA LYS A 56 4.73 6.07 -3.31
C LYS A 56 6.20 5.99 -3.69
N PHE A 57 6.49 5.24 -4.74
CA PHE A 57 7.83 5.17 -5.34
C PHE A 57 8.10 6.37 -6.24
N ILE A 58 9.23 7.03 -6.05
CA ILE A 58 9.69 8.16 -6.86
C ILE A 58 10.95 7.75 -7.62
N ASN A 59 10.79 7.57 -8.94
CA ASN A 59 11.84 7.04 -9.83
C ASN A 59 12.84 8.11 -10.32
N SER A 60 12.89 9.27 -9.65
CA SER A 60 13.81 10.38 -9.94
C SER A 60 14.87 10.43 -8.83
N PRO A 61 16.13 10.02 -9.08
CA PRO A 61 17.12 9.93 -8.02
C PRO A 61 17.47 11.29 -7.38
N LYS A 62 17.61 11.32 -6.06
CA LYS A 62 17.97 12.50 -5.26
C LYS A 62 18.91 12.15 -4.11
N SER A 63 19.59 13.16 -3.56
CA SER A 63 20.19 13.07 -2.22
C SER A 63 19.12 12.71 -1.19
N TRP A 64 19.52 12.12 -0.06
CA TRP A 64 18.56 11.71 0.98
C TRP A 64 17.75 12.91 1.49
N ILE A 65 18.39 14.07 1.70
CA ILE A 65 17.74 15.30 2.15
C ILE A 65 16.72 15.79 1.10
N SER A 66 17.08 15.87 -0.19
CA SER A 66 16.15 16.33 -1.22
C SER A 66 15.08 15.31 -1.61
N ALA A 67 15.27 14.04 -1.24
CA ALA A 67 14.23 13.03 -1.28
C ALA A 67 13.20 13.23 -0.15
N GLU A 68 13.67 13.55 1.07
CA GLU A 68 12.82 13.92 2.20
C GLU A 68 12.04 15.22 1.95
N GLU A 69 12.68 16.28 1.45
CA GLU A 69 12.03 17.54 1.05
C GLU A 69 10.90 17.29 0.03
N TYR A 70 11.14 16.41 -0.95
CA TYR A 70 10.13 16.02 -1.92
C TYR A 70 8.97 15.25 -1.28
N CYS A 71 9.23 14.30 -0.36
CA CYS A 71 8.15 13.61 0.35
C CYS A 71 7.31 14.59 1.21
N ASN A 72 7.95 15.56 1.88
CA ASN A 72 7.25 16.61 2.63
C ASN A 72 6.35 17.46 1.73
N SER A 73 6.79 17.79 0.52
CA SER A 73 5.96 18.49 -0.48
C SER A 73 4.68 17.72 -0.89
N LEU A 74 4.63 16.39 -0.65
CA LEU A 74 3.47 15.54 -0.89
C LEU A 74 2.65 15.23 0.38
N GLY A 75 2.96 15.90 1.50
CA GLY A 75 2.33 15.69 2.80
C GLY A 75 2.71 14.35 3.44
N GLY A 76 3.98 13.97 3.37
CA GLY A 76 4.52 12.76 3.97
C GLY A 76 6.02 12.84 4.20
N ASN A 77 6.67 11.71 4.45
CA ASN A 77 8.12 11.62 4.71
C ASN A 77 8.71 10.46 3.92
N LEU A 78 10.04 10.32 3.88
CA LEU A 78 10.67 9.09 3.44
C LEU A 78 10.20 7.92 4.30
N ALA A 79 9.90 6.79 3.66
CA ALA A 79 9.25 5.65 4.31
C ALA A 79 10.11 5.03 5.42
N SER A 80 9.56 4.94 6.64
CA SER A 80 10.02 3.98 7.63
C SER A 80 9.51 2.56 7.33
N VAL A 81 9.89 1.60 8.17
CA VAL A 81 9.50 0.20 8.03
C VAL A 81 9.12 -0.37 9.38
N ALA A 82 7.82 -0.62 9.59
CA ALA A 82 7.29 -1.09 10.87
C ALA A 82 7.54 -2.58 11.14
N ASN A 83 7.62 -3.42 10.09
CA ASN A 83 7.66 -4.89 10.23
C ASN A 83 8.20 -5.58 8.95
N PRO A 84 8.55 -6.89 8.98
CA PRO A 84 9.08 -7.60 7.81
C PRO A 84 8.14 -7.63 6.61
N ARG A 85 6.83 -7.66 6.88
CA ARG A 85 5.77 -7.78 5.88
C ARG A 85 5.64 -6.48 5.06
N GLU A 86 5.75 -5.35 5.75
CA GLU A 86 5.90 -4.01 5.16
C GLU A 86 7.20 -3.88 4.35
N TYR A 87 8.33 -4.40 4.85
CA TYR A 87 9.59 -4.37 4.10
C TYR A 87 9.50 -5.11 2.76
N SER A 88 8.92 -6.32 2.74
CA SER A 88 8.74 -7.08 1.50
C SER A 88 7.86 -6.35 0.48
N PHE A 89 6.85 -5.60 0.94
CA PHE A 89 6.05 -4.74 0.07
C PHE A 89 6.88 -3.59 -0.54
N LEU A 90 7.76 -2.94 0.24
CA LEU A 90 8.68 -1.92 -0.29
C LEU A 90 9.72 -2.48 -1.26
N GLN A 91 10.19 -3.72 -1.02
CA GLN A 91 11.07 -4.43 -1.96
C GLN A 91 10.34 -4.68 -3.29
N GLN A 92 9.11 -5.22 -3.25
CA GLN A 92 8.30 -5.49 -4.43
C GLN A 92 7.98 -4.19 -5.19
N MET A 93 7.63 -3.11 -4.50
CA MET A 93 7.43 -1.79 -5.12
C MET A 93 8.68 -1.30 -5.86
N THR A 94 9.87 -1.49 -5.27
CA THR A 94 11.17 -1.13 -5.87
C THR A 94 11.48 -1.98 -7.11
N GLN A 95 11.23 -3.30 -7.04
CA GLN A 95 11.40 -4.22 -8.17
C GLN A 95 10.44 -3.90 -9.33
N THR A 96 9.16 -3.67 -9.04
CA THR A 96 8.15 -3.28 -10.04
C THR A 96 8.49 -1.96 -10.73
N ALA A 97 9.15 -1.04 -10.03
CA ALA A 97 9.67 0.20 -10.61
C ALA A 97 10.97 0.03 -11.45
N GLY A 98 11.45 -1.21 -11.63
CA GLY A 98 12.66 -1.54 -12.38
C GLY A 98 13.96 -1.18 -11.65
N ARG A 99 13.95 -1.17 -10.30
CA ARG A 99 15.10 -0.74 -9.48
C ARG A 99 15.53 -1.81 -8.47
N THR A 100 16.77 -1.69 -8.02
CA THR A 100 17.40 -2.56 -7.04
C THR A 100 17.63 -1.89 -5.68
N THR A 101 17.59 -0.57 -5.62
CA THR A 101 17.77 0.22 -4.38
C THR A 101 16.77 1.37 -4.32
N ALA A 102 16.44 1.80 -3.11
CA ALA A 102 15.68 3.03 -2.86
C ALA A 102 16.03 3.64 -1.49
N TRP A 103 16.01 4.97 -1.36
CA TRP A 103 16.08 5.60 -0.03
C TRP A 103 14.85 5.26 0.82
N LEU A 104 15.11 5.07 2.11
CA LEU A 104 14.12 4.98 3.18
C LEU A 104 14.40 6.09 4.20
N GLY A 105 13.46 6.37 5.10
CA GLY A 105 13.54 7.47 6.07
C GLY A 105 14.52 7.26 7.23
N GLY A 106 15.40 6.27 7.13
CA GLY A 106 16.30 5.89 8.22
C GLY A 106 17.56 6.74 8.20
N PHE A 107 17.90 7.35 9.32
CA PHE A 107 19.12 8.14 9.48
C PHE A 107 19.80 7.88 10.83
N ARG A 108 21.10 8.18 10.90
CA ARG A 108 21.91 7.98 12.11
C ARG A 108 22.23 9.31 12.79
N LEU A 109 21.86 9.44 14.06
CA LEU A 109 22.14 10.60 14.90
C LEU A 109 22.74 10.11 16.23
N GLN A 110 23.89 10.65 16.64
CA GLN A 110 24.56 10.29 17.90
C GLN A 110 24.69 8.77 18.13
N ASN A 111 25.07 8.02 17.08
CA ASN A 111 25.16 6.56 17.03
C ASN A 111 23.84 5.77 17.19
N GLN A 112 22.68 6.43 17.24
CA GLN A 112 21.36 5.80 17.21
C GLN A 112 20.76 5.88 15.81
N TRP A 113 20.01 4.85 15.41
CA TRP A 113 19.20 4.84 14.20
C TRP A 113 17.77 5.31 14.52
N LEU A 114 17.27 6.22 13.69
CA LEU A 114 15.96 6.84 13.84
C LEU A 114 15.26 6.84 12.48
N TRP A 115 13.92 6.81 12.50
CA TRP A 115 13.11 7.11 11.33
C TRP A 115 12.71 8.60 11.32
N ILE A 116 12.77 9.25 10.16
CA ILE A 116 12.48 10.69 10.00
C ILE A 116 11.00 11.04 10.21
N ASP A 117 10.10 10.09 9.94
CA ASP A 117 8.67 10.16 10.26
C ASP A 117 8.35 9.95 11.75
N ARG A 118 9.38 9.78 12.60
CA ARG A 118 9.32 9.57 14.05
C ARG A 118 8.72 8.24 14.48
N GLU A 119 8.54 7.30 13.54
CA GLU A 119 8.23 5.91 13.90
C GLU A 119 9.36 5.28 14.71
N GLY A 120 9.01 4.32 15.57
CA GLY A 120 9.99 3.64 16.41
C GLY A 120 10.89 2.70 15.60
N PHE A 121 12.20 2.77 15.82
CA PHE A 121 13.20 1.90 15.16
C PHE A 121 13.24 0.48 15.78
N TYR A 122 12.07 -0.16 15.91
CA TYR A 122 11.90 -1.44 16.60
C TYR A 122 12.22 -2.66 15.71
N TYR A 123 11.87 -2.58 14.43
CA TYR A 123 12.18 -3.62 13.45
C TYR A 123 13.50 -3.32 12.76
N THR A 124 14.37 -4.33 12.61
CA THR A 124 15.61 -4.19 11.85
C THR A 124 15.81 -5.32 10.84
N ASN A 125 16.39 -4.97 9.69
CA ASN A 125 16.73 -5.91 8.62
C ASN A 125 18.02 -5.50 7.92
N TRP A 126 19.12 -5.42 8.66
CA TRP A 126 20.42 -5.05 8.12
C TRP A 126 21.01 -6.17 7.26
N TYR A 127 21.28 -5.89 5.99
CA TYR A 127 22.18 -6.71 5.17
C TYR A 127 23.66 -6.37 5.42
N SER A 128 23.96 -5.07 5.54
CA SER A 128 25.28 -4.56 5.86
C SER A 128 25.13 -3.21 6.57
N GLN A 129 25.88 -3.00 7.65
CA GLN A 129 25.83 -1.77 8.45
C GLN A 129 27.23 -1.20 8.65
N SER A 130 27.54 -0.10 7.96
CA SER A 130 28.76 0.68 8.16
C SER A 130 28.71 1.45 9.48
N SER A 131 29.77 1.36 10.28
CA SER A 131 29.95 2.14 11.51
C SER A 131 30.43 3.56 11.27
N SER A 132 30.87 3.91 10.05
CA SER A 132 31.35 5.25 9.70
C SER A 132 30.27 6.32 9.94
N SER A 133 30.64 7.44 10.57
CA SER A 133 29.75 8.60 10.79
C SER A 133 29.36 9.30 9.48
N THR A 134 30.17 9.16 8.42
CA THR A 134 29.84 9.68 7.08
C THR A 134 28.70 8.88 6.44
N TYR A 135 28.43 7.64 6.88
CA TYR A 135 27.46 6.72 6.28
C TYR A 135 26.18 6.73 7.11
N SER A 136 25.50 7.88 7.15
CA SER A 136 24.40 8.13 8.10
C SER A 136 23.00 8.05 7.49
N CYS A 137 22.82 7.62 6.23
CA CYS A 137 21.50 7.48 5.59
C CYS A 137 21.23 6.06 5.07
N LEU A 138 20.01 5.56 5.29
CA LEU A 138 19.58 4.18 5.09
C LEU A 138 18.86 4.01 3.75
N TYR A 139 19.24 2.98 2.99
CA TYR A 139 18.61 2.58 1.74
C TYR A 139 18.21 1.10 1.75
N LEU A 140 17.06 0.82 1.16
CA LEU A 140 16.59 -0.53 0.83
C LEU A 140 17.45 -1.14 -0.26
N GLN A 141 17.70 -2.45 -0.16
CA GLN A 141 18.13 -3.28 -1.30
C GLN A 141 17.02 -4.28 -1.62
N SER A 142 16.56 -4.33 -2.87
CA SER A 142 15.31 -5.03 -3.20
C SER A 142 15.43 -6.57 -3.19
N ALA A 143 16.65 -7.11 -3.14
CA ALA A 143 16.92 -8.55 -3.01
C ALA A 143 17.39 -8.97 -1.60
N TYR A 144 17.67 -8.01 -0.71
CA TYR A 144 18.30 -8.25 0.59
C TYR A 144 17.68 -7.37 1.70
N GLY A 145 18.28 -7.37 2.89
CA GLY A 145 18.05 -6.33 3.88
C GLY A 145 18.52 -4.93 3.42
N TRP A 146 18.30 -3.93 4.26
CA TRP A 146 18.75 -2.56 4.01
C TRP A 146 20.23 -2.36 4.38
N SER A 147 20.79 -1.23 3.97
CA SER A 147 22.17 -0.83 4.30
C SER A 147 22.26 0.69 4.40
N ASN A 148 23.43 1.19 4.81
CA ASN A 148 23.68 2.63 4.96
C ASN A 148 24.85 3.13 4.13
N THR A 149 24.73 4.37 3.63
CA THR A 149 25.75 5.05 2.85
C THR A 149 25.70 6.57 3.11
N GLN A 150 26.50 7.33 2.35
CA GLN A 150 26.57 8.78 2.42
C GLN A 150 25.23 9.40 1.96
N CYS A 151 24.70 10.33 2.73
CA CYS A 151 23.43 11.02 2.44
C CYS A 151 23.43 11.84 1.14
N THR A 152 24.62 12.12 0.60
CA THR A 152 24.88 12.81 -0.67
C THR A 152 24.74 11.91 -1.91
N CYS A 153 24.66 10.58 -1.75
CA CYS A 153 24.40 9.67 -2.87
C CYS A 153 23.02 9.93 -3.49
N SER A 154 22.87 9.67 -4.79
CA SER A 154 21.59 9.83 -5.49
C SER A 154 20.91 8.48 -5.73
N TYR A 155 19.79 8.24 -5.05
CA TYR A 155 18.93 7.08 -5.28
C TYR A 155 17.48 7.50 -5.54
N PRO A 156 16.70 6.70 -6.30
CA PRO A 156 15.23 6.79 -6.24
C PRO A 156 14.77 6.47 -4.80
N PHE A 157 13.53 6.77 -4.47
CA PHE A 157 13.11 6.78 -3.07
C PHE A 157 11.63 6.47 -2.88
N ILE A 158 11.26 6.09 -1.66
CA ILE A 158 9.87 5.79 -1.31
C ILE A 158 9.39 6.81 -0.28
N CYS A 159 8.34 7.54 -0.62
CA CYS A 159 7.60 8.34 0.34
C CYS A 159 6.53 7.50 1.03
N SER A 160 6.24 7.79 2.29
CA SER A 160 5.09 7.27 3.03
C SER A 160 4.29 8.39 3.68
N LYS A 161 3.01 8.15 3.95
CA LYS A 161 2.20 8.94 4.87
C LYS A 161 1.11 8.12 5.52
N ASN A 162 0.70 8.52 6.72
CA ASN A 162 -0.45 7.97 7.42
C ASN A 162 -1.67 8.85 7.13
N PRO A 163 -2.68 8.38 6.35
CA PRO A 163 -3.90 9.14 6.09
C PRO A 163 -4.79 9.33 7.31
N PHE A 164 -4.47 8.68 8.44
CA PHE A 164 -5.11 8.83 9.74
C PHE A 164 -4.23 9.50 10.80
N GLY A 165 -3.08 10.07 10.41
CA GLY A 165 -2.30 10.93 11.30
C GLY A 165 -3.08 12.22 11.59
N CYS A 166 -3.11 12.63 12.86
CA CYS A 166 -3.71 13.89 13.31
C CYS A 166 -2.70 15.06 13.22
#